data_AF-A0A9E5CKU5-F1
#
_entry.id   AF-A0A9E5CKU5-F1
#
_cell.length_a   1.000
_cell.length_b   1.000
_cell.length_c   1.000
_cell.angle_alpha   90.00
_cell.angle_beta   90.00
_cell.angle_gamma   90.00
#
_symmetry.space_group_name_H-M   'P 1'
#
loop_
_entity.id
_entity.type
_entity.pdbx_description
1 polymer ?
#
loop_
_entity_poly.entity_id
_entity_poly.type
_entity_poly.pdbx_seq_one_letter_code
_entity_poly.pdbx_strand_id
1 'polypeptide(L)'
;LDEDLYWEPEAILEKLRLGLELCQKVLAAETVDSLRRKVIEGGSSGLFGQYPQLFPGGLLPDAQDPSKVSITLEATFLHRYYEYLTHLFNIQRLKRAQGLTAVVEIPLEGYWSMPDWDRSEP
;
A
#
# COMPACT_ATOMS: atom_id res chain seq x y z
N LEU A 1 14.14 4.88 1.98
CA LEU A 1 14.80 5.00 3.30
C LEU A 1 16.21 5.50 3.03
N ASP A 2 16.77 6.29 3.94
CA ASP A 2 18.19 6.62 3.87
C ASP A 2 18.99 5.34 4.15
N GLU A 3 19.68 4.84 3.13
CA GLU A 3 20.44 3.59 3.18
C GLU A 3 21.65 3.71 4.12
N ASP A 4 22.09 4.93 4.44
CA ASP A 4 23.19 5.17 5.40
C ASP A 4 22.68 5.17 6.85
N LEU A 5 21.38 5.37 7.08
CA LEU A 5 20.76 5.42 8.42
C LEU A 5 20.04 4.13 8.82
N TYR A 6 19.51 3.37 7.86
CA TYR A 6 18.67 2.20 8.10
C TYR A 6 19.13 1.02 7.25
N TRP A 7 20.32 0.50 7.55
CA TRP A 7 20.94 -0.60 6.79
C TRP A 7 20.85 -1.96 7.48
N GLU A 8 20.67 -2.02 8.80
CA GLU A 8 20.59 -3.29 9.54
C GLU A 8 19.28 -4.04 9.23
N PRO A 9 19.33 -5.20 8.54
CA PRO A 9 18.12 -5.93 8.15
C PRO A 9 17.23 -6.30 9.33
N GLU A 10 17.83 -6.63 10.48
CA GLU A 10 17.13 -6.98 11.71
C GLU A 10 16.27 -5.82 12.21
N ALA A 11 16.80 -4.59 12.20
CA ALA A 11 16.08 -3.39 12.61
C ALA A 11 14.91 -3.09 11.66
N ILE A 12 15.12 -3.25 10.35
CA ILE A 12 14.06 -3.08 9.34
C ILE A 12 12.95 -4.12 9.55
N LEU A 13 13.33 -5.39 9.75
CA LEU A 13 12.39 -6.49 9.98
C LEU A 13 11.61 -6.31 11.28
N GLU A 14 12.22 -5.79 12.33
CA GLU A 14 11.53 -5.45 13.57
C GLU A 14 10.44 -4.40 13.32
N LYS A 15 10.75 -3.30 12.62
CA LYS A 15 9.75 -2.26 12.33
C LYS A 15 8.67 -2.73 11.36
N LEU A 16 9.01 -3.59 10.41
CA LEU A 16 8.02 -4.25 9.55
C LEU A 16 7.05 -5.09 10.38
N ARG A 17 7.55 -5.93 11.30
CA ARG A 17 6.70 -6.74 12.19
C ARG A 17 5.78 -5.87 13.04
N LEU A 18 6.33 -4.82 13.65
CA LEU A 18 5.54 -3.89 14.46
C LEU A 18 4.42 -3.22 13.65
N GLY A 19 4.71 -2.81 12.42
CA GLY A 19 3.71 -2.25 11.50
C GLY A 19 2.62 -3.26 11.12
N LEU A 20 3.01 -4.51 10.82
CA LEU A 20 2.07 -5.58 10.49
C LEU A 20 1.17 -5.95 11.68
N GLU A 21 1.74 -6.05 12.87
CA GLU A 21 0.98 -6.34 14.10
C GLU A 21 -0.05 -5.23 14.40
N LEU A 22 0.32 -3.96 14.21
CA LEU A 22 -0.61 -2.85 14.34
C LEU A 22 -1.77 -2.99 13.34
N CYS A 23 -1.46 -3.25 12.07
CA CYS A 23 -2.47 -3.48 11.04
C CYS A 23 -3.41 -4.64 11.40
N GLN A 24 -2.85 -5.78 11.83
CA GLN A 24 -3.62 -6.96 12.23
C GLN A 24 -4.53 -6.67 13.42
N LYS A 25 -4.06 -5.95 14.44
CA LYS A 25 -4.87 -5.57 15.60
C LYS A 25 -6.06 -4.71 15.20
N VAL A 26 -5.86 -3.73 14.31
CA VAL A 26 -6.94 -2.88 13.81
C VAL A 26 -7.94 -3.71 13.00
N LEU A 27 -7.47 -4.53 12.06
CA LEU A 27 -8.35 -5.37 11.22
C LEU A 27 -9.12 -6.43 12.03
N ALA A 28 -8.56 -6.91 13.14
CA ALA A 28 -9.25 -7.85 14.03
C ALA A 28 -10.32 -7.18 14.91
N ALA A 29 -10.19 -5.89 15.19
CA ALA A 29 -11.09 -5.14 16.08
C ALA A 29 -12.20 -4.39 15.33
N GLU A 30 -12.03 -4.15 14.03
CA GLU A 30 -12.88 -3.27 13.24
C GLU A 30 -13.71 -4.04 12.21
N THR A 31 -14.92 -3.54 11.93
CA THR A 31 -15.72 -3.99 10.78
C THR A 31 -15.48 -3.09 9.58
N VAL A 32 -15.76 -3.60 8.36
CA VAL A 32 -15.68 -2.80 7.12
C VAL A 32 -16.44 -1.48 7.25
N ASP A 33 -17.67 -1.52 7.77
CA ASP A 33 -18.49 -0.32 7.99
C ASP A 33 -17.85 0.66 8.99
N SER A 34 -17.17 0.14 10.01
CA SER A 34 -16.43 0.97 10.96
C SER A 34 -15.23 1.66 10.30
N LEU A 35 -14.47 0.93 9.48
CA LEU A 35 -13.34 1.47 8.74
C LEU A 35 -13.75 2.59 7.77
N ARG A 36 -14.91 2.45 7.11
CA ARG A 36 -15.47 3.47 6.20
C ARG A 36 -15.83 4.79 6.88
N ARG A 37 -16.19 4.75 8.16
CA ARG A 37 -16.57 5.96 8.94
C ARG A 37 -15.38 6.66 9.57
N LYS A 38 -14.25 5.98 9.72
CA LYS A 38 -13.01 6.58 10.25
C LYS A 38 -12.27 7.25 9.11
N VAL A 39 -12.18 8.57 9.15
CA VAL A 39 -11.60 9.38 8.08
C VAL A 39 -10.47 10.25 8.62
N ILE A 40 -9.46 10.46 7.79
CA ILE A 40 -8.43 11.48 7.99
C ILE A 40 -8.47 12.46 6.83
N GLU A 41 -8.14 13.72 7.08
CA GLU A 41 -7.93 14.70 6.03
C GLU A 41 -6.54 14.48 5.41
N GLY A 42 -6.48 14.41 4.09
CA GLY A 42 -5.24 14.33 3.32
C GLY A 42 -5.26 15.32 2.15
N GLY A 43 -4.10 15.52 1.54
CA GLY A 43 -4.00 16.26 0.28
C GLY A 43 -4.50 15.43 -0.90
N SER A 44 -5.06 16.08 -1.91
CA SER A 44 -5.49 15.42 -3.16
C SER A 44 -4.34 14.97 -4.07
N SER A 45 -3.08 15.16 -3.64
CA SER A 45 -1.86 14.74 -4.33
C SER A 45 -1.39 13.33 -3.93
N GLY A 46 -0.51 12.72 -4.74
CA GLY A 46 0.09 11.40 -4.45
C GLY A 46 -0.78 10.25 -4.96
N LEU A 47 -0.54 9.03 -4.47
CA LEU A 47 -1.15 7.81 -5.02
C LEU A 47 -2.68 7.77 -4.91
N PHE A 48 -3.26 8.38 -3.87
CA PHE A 48 -4.72 8.50 -3.74
C PHE A 48 -5.33 9.39 -4.83
N GLY A 49 -4.64 10.47 -5.22
CA GLY A 49 -5.07 11.35 -6.32
C GLY A 49 -4.73 10.81 -7.71
N GLN A 50 -3.64 10.06 -7.83
CA GLN A 50 -3.18 9.49 -9.10
C GLN A 50 -4.03 8.28 -9.53
N TYR A 51 -4.45 7.46 -8.57
CA TYR A 51 -5.23 6.23 -8.84
C TYR A 51 -6.51 6.14 -7.99
N PRO A 52 -7.40 7.14 -8.03
CA PRO A 52 -8.61 7.16 -7.19
C PRO A 52 -9.55 5.97 -7.47
N GLN A 53 -9.50 5.41 -8.68
CA GLN A 53 -10.27 4.22 -9.08
C GLN A 53 -9.96 2.97 -8.25
N LEU A 54 -8.79 2.92 -7.60
CA LEU A 54 -8.40 1.81 -6.72
C LEU A 54 -9.06 1.88 -5.34
N PHE A 55 -9.74 3.00 -5.01
CA PHE A 55 -10.31 3.27 -3.69
C PHE A 55 -11.81 3.59 -3.78
N PRO A 56 -12.66 2.68 -4.30
CA PRO A 56 -14.07 2.96 -4.51
C PRO A 56 -14.77 3.29 -3.20
N GLY A 57 -15.32 4.51 -3.09
CA GLY A 57 -15.99 5.00 -1.88
C GLY A 57 -15.06 5.34 -0.70
N GLY A 58 -13.75 5.15 -0.86
CA GLY A 58 -12.75 5.37 0.16
C GLY A 58 -12.11 6.77 0.15
N LEU A 59 -12.35 7.54 -0.92
CA LEU A 59 -11.89 8.91 -1.09
C LEU A 59 -13.11 9.82 -1.20
N LEU A 60 -13.20 10.79 -0.29
CA LEU A 60 -14.30 11.73 -0.19
C LEU A 60 -13.76 13.15 -0.45
N PRO A 61 -13.88 13.69 -1.67
CA PRO A 61 -13.42 15.04 -1.98
C PRO A 61 -14.13 16.08 -1.11
N ASP A 62 -13.40 17.11 -0.70
CA ASP A 62 -14.03 18.25 -0.02
C ASP A 62 -14.85 19.09 -1.02
N ALA A 63 -16.03 19.54 -0.60
CA ALA A 63 -16.96 20.27 -1.46
C ALA A 63 -16.54 21.73 -1.72
N GLN A 64 -15.70 22.29 -0.85
CA GLN A 64 -15.27 23.70 -0.88
C GLN A 64 -13.81 23.85 -1.31
N ASP A 65 -12.96 22.87 -1.00
CA ASP A 65 -11.53 22.90 -1.31
C ASP A 65 -11.09 21.65 -2.13
N PRO A 66 -10.94 21.77 -3.46
CA PRO A 66 -10.50 20.68 -4.32
C PRO A 66 -9.09 20.14 -4.02
N SER A 67 -8.30 20.85 -3.21
CA SER A 67 -6.99 20.37 -2.76
C SER A 67 -7.07 19.36 -1.61
N LYS A 68 -8.25 19.20 -1.02
CA LYS A 68 -8.49 18.32 0.14
C LYS A 68 -9.32 17.11 -0.23
N VAL A 69 -8.95 15.99 0.38
CA VAL A 69 -9.71 14.73 0.30
C VAL A 69 -9.72 14.09 1.67
N SER A 70 -10.89 13.65 2.11
CA SER A 70 -11.02 12.77 3.28
C SER A 70 -10.78 11.33 2.83
N ILE A 71 -9.84 10.67 3.49
CA ILE A 71 -9.41 9.30 3.18
C ILE A 71 -9.94 8.39 4.28
N THR A 72 -10.72 7.37 3.91
CA THR A 72 -11.23 6.40 4.88
C THR A 72 -10.11 5.47 5.36
N LEU A 73 -10.29 4.89 6.54
CA LEU A 73 -9.39 3.86 7.04
C LEU A 73 -9.44 2.62 6.14
N GLU A 74 -10.59 2.31 5.52
CA GLU A 74 -10.69 1.26 4.49
C GLU A 74 -9.76 1.55 3.30
N ALA A 75 -9.79 2.77 2.75
CA ALA A 75 -8.90 3.18 1.67
C ALA A 75 -7.42 3.08 2.07
N THR A 76 -7.12 3.43 3.32
CA THR A 76 -5.77 3.32 3.87
C THR A 76 -5.27 1.87 3.90
N PHE A 77 -6.13 0.92 4.28
CA PHE A 77 -5.78 -0.51 4.26
C PHE A 77 -5.68 -1.08 2.85
N LEU A 78 -6.55 -0.67 1.92
CA LEU A 78 -6.42 -1.03 0.51
C LEU A 78 -5.10 -0.51 -0.08
N HIS A 79 -4.75 0.75 0.19
CA HIS A 79 -3.48 1.33 -0.22
C HIS A 79 -2.31 0.49 0.32
N ARG A 80 -2.33 0.17 1.62
CA ARG A 80 -1.30 -0.65 2.25
C ARG A 80 -1.17 -2.05 1.62
N TYR A 81 -2.30 -2.69 1.33
CA TYR A 81 -2.33 -3.98 0.66
C TYR A 81 -1.70 -3.90 -0.74
N TYR A 82 -2.07 -2.90 -1.54
CA TYR A 82 -1.52 -2.70 -2.88
C TYR A 82 -0.03 -2.34 -2.89
N GLU A 83 0.45 -1.59 -1.89
CA GLU A 83 1.90 -1.37 -1.69
C GLU A 83 2.63 -2.68 -1.42
N TYR A 84 2.07 -3.55 -0.57
CA TYR A 84 2.69 -4.85 -0.27
C TYR A 84 2.76 -5.76 -1.48
N LEU A 85 1.70 -5.85 -2.29
CA LEU A 85 1.72 -6.64 -3.52
C LEU A 85 2.81 -6.14 -4.48
N THR A 86 2.86 -4.82 -4.66
CA THR A 86 3.82 -4.15 -5.54
C THR A 86 5.26 -4.37 -5.11
N HIS A 87 5.57 -4.19 -3.83
CA HIS A 87 6.91 -4.44 -3.31
C HIS A 87 7.29 -5.92 -3.37
N LEU A 88 6.36 -6.82 -3.06
CA LEU A 88 6.61 -8.25 -3.16
C LEU A 88 6.90 -8.67 -4.61
N PHE A 89 6.18 -8.09 -5.59
CA PHE A 89 6.44 -8.31 -7.00
C PHE A 89 7.85 -7.89 -7.37
N ASN A 90 8.27 -6.69 -6.97
CA ASN A 90 9.61 -6.18 -7.21
C ASN A 90 10.70 -7.07 -6.58
N ILE A 91 10.50 -7.53 -5.34
CA ILE A 91 11.41 -8.45 -4.67
C ILE A 91 11.52 -9.76 -5.46
N GLN A 92 10.39 -10.37 -5.85
CA GLN A 92 10.42 -11.65 -6.59
C GLN A 92 10.98 -11.49 -8.01
N ARG A 93 10.79 -10.33 -8.65
CA ARG A 93 11.45 -9.98 -9.91
C ARG A 93 12.97 -9.94 -9.73
N LEU A 94 13.49 -9.27 -8.71
CA LEU A 94 14.93 -9.22 -8.42
C LEU A 94 15.50 -10.60 -8.05
N LYS A 95 14.74 -11.44 -7.35
CA LYS A 95 15.13 -12.83 -7.09
C LYS A 95 15.30 -13.61 -8.39
N ARG A 96 14.32 -13.55 -9.29
CA ARG A 96 14.38 -14.25 -10.59
C ARG A 96 15.57 -13.79 -11.44
N ALA A 97 15.87 -12.49 -11.44
CA ALA A 97 17.05 -11.92 -12.09
C ALA A 97 18.38 -12.55 -11.60
N GLN A 98 18.41 -13.03 -10.35
CA GLN A 98 19.56 -13.67 -9.71
C GLN A 98 19.51 -15.21 -9.79
N GLY A 99 18.57 -15.78 -10.56
CA GLY A 99 18.37 -17.23 -10.64
C GLY A 99 17.69 -17.85 -9.41
N LEU A 100 17.11 -17.03 -8.52
CA LEU A 100 16.39 -17.49 -7.33
C LEU A 100 14.88 -17.66 -7.62
N THR A 101 14.27 -18.67 -7.01
CA THR A 101 12.84 -18.96 -7.19
C THR A 101 11.94 -17.97 -6.44
N ALA A 102 10.84 -17.57 -7.06
CA ALA A 102 9.70 -16.95 -6.40
C ALA A 102 9.10 -17.92 -5.36
N VAL A 103 8.62 -17.40 -4.23
CA VAL A 103 8.11 -18.21 -3.11
C VAL A 103 6.59 -18.21 -3.05
N VAL A 104 5.93 -17.24 -3.68
CA VAL A 104 4.46 -17.12 -3.69
C VAL A 104 3.96 -16.55 -5.01
N GLU A 105 2.75 -16.92 -5.40
CA GLU A 105 2.01 -16.24 -6.45
C GLU A 105 1.47 -14.91 -5.91
N ILE A 106 1.58 -13.84 -6.70
CA ILE A 106 1.11 -12.50 -6.32
C ILE A 106 -0.12 -12.18 -7.17
N PRO A 107 -1.27 -11.83 -6.54
CA PRO A 107 -2.46 -11.39 -7.27
C PRO A 107 -2.21 -10.13 -8.11
N LEU A 108 -2.64 -10.14 -9.37
CA LEU A 108 -2.51 -9.02 -10.31
C LEU A 108 -3.54 -7.91 -10.00
N GLU A 109 -3.32 -7.20 -8.90
CA GLU A 109 -4.23 -6.18 -8.37
C GLU A 109 -3.46 -4.96 -7.85
N GLY A 110 -4.17 -3.85 -7.64
CA GLY A 110 -3.56 -2.63 -7.09
C GLY A 110 -2.59 -1.93 -8.05
N TYR A 111 -1.54 -1.31 -7.52
CA TYR A 111 -0.65 -0.47 -8.32
C TYR A 111 0.10 -1.25 -9.39
N TRP A 112 0.63 -2.43 -9.07
CA TRP A 112 1.40 -3.21 -10.04
C TRP A 112 0.56 -3.83 -11.15
N SER A 113 -0.78 -3.82 -11.05
CA SER A 113 -1.65 -4.19 -12.18
C SER A 113 -1.84 -3.06 -13.18
N MET A 114 -1.50 -1.80 -12.83
CA MET A 114 -1.73 -0.63 -13.66
C MET A 114 -0.92 -0.68 -14.98
N PRO A 115 -1.48 -0.18 -16.10
CA PRO A 115 -0.82 -0.25 -17.41
C PRO A 115 0.54 0.48 -17.46
N ASP A 116 0.68 1.56 -16.70
CA ASP A 116 1.87 2.39 -16.59
C ASP A 116 2.90 1.85 -15.60
N TRP A 117 2.58 0.78 -14.87
CA TRP A 117 3.53 0.14 -13.95
C TRP A 117 4.50 -0.77 -14.71
N ASP A 118 5.81 -0.55 -14.49
CA ASP A 118 6.85 -1.40 -15.07
C ASP A 118 6.81 -2.82 -14.48
N ARG A 119 6.50 -3.78 -15.36
CA ARG A 119 6.49 -5.22 -15.07
C ARG A 119 7.47 -5.99 -15.95
N SER A 120 8.40 -5.29 -16.61
CA SER A 120 9.44 -5.97 -17.40
C SER A 120 10.26 -6.90 -16.50
N GLU A 121 10.64 -8.05 -17.04
CA GLU A 121 11.51 -9.04 -16.40
C GLU A 121 12.77 -9.26 -17.26
N PRO A 122 13.93 -9.60 -16.65
CA PRO A 122 15.17 -9.89 -17.39
C PRO A 122 15.11 -11.15 -18.26
#